data_AF-X1QXI5-F1
#
_entry.id   AF-X1QXI5-F1
#
_cell.length_a   1.000
_cell.length_b   1.000
_cell.length_c   1.000
_cell.angle_alpha   90.00
_cell.angle_beta   90.00
_cell.angle_gamma   90.00
#
_symmetry.space_group_name_H-M   'P 1'
#
loop_
_entity.id
_entity.type
_entity.pdbx_description
1 polymer ?
#
loop_
_entity_poly.entity_id
_entity_poly.type
_entity_poly.pdbx_seq_one_letter_code
_entity_poly.pdbx_strand_id
1 'polypeptide(L)'
;MLSYNDLKPGVMFERDGEPYVVLEYQHVKKQRGKPIVQLKIKNLISGKVSDYTVHQNESFEEAEIKKMSAQFIYKKRGLSAQAGLPADRQEYWFKNPDDPSNRFSLEEKTIRGTKLYLTP
;
A
#
# COMPACT_ATOMS: atom_id res chain seq x y z
N MET A 1 15.50 11.51 -6.68
CA MET A 1 14.22 11.95 -7.25
C MET A 1 14.02 11.21 -8.57
N LEU A 2 12.85 10.60 -8.74
CA LEU A 2 12.45 9.86 -9.93
C LEU A 2 11.87 10.82 -10.98
N SER A 3 12.23 10.62 -12.24
CA SER A 3 11.66 11.33 -13.37
C SER A 3 10.52 10.53 -14.02
N TYR A 4 9.78 11.16 -14.93
CA TYR A 4 8.73 10.50 -15.70
C TYR A 4 9.19 9.23 -16.46
N ASN A 5 10.48 9.09 -16.78
CA ASN A 5 11.01 7.89 -17.44
C ASN A 5 11.28 6.74 -16.48
N ASP A 6 11.51 7.05 -15.20
CA ASP A 6 11.86 6.08 -14.16
C ASP A 6 10.61 5.39 -13.59
N LEU A 7 9.41 5.96 -13.79
CA LEU A 7 8.13 5.43 -13.30
C LEU A 7 7.66 4.17 -14.07
N LYS A 8 8.48 3.13 -14.11
CA LYS A 8 8.14 1.84 -14.73
C LYS A 8 7.20 1.02 -13.84
N PRO A 9 6.48 0.01 -14.39
CA PRO A 9 5.67 -0.90 -13.59
C PRO A 9 6.47 -1.52 -12.43
N GLY A 10 5.90 -1.49 -11.23
CA GLY A 10 6.53 -1.96 -10.00
C GLY A 10 7.25 -0.86 -9.20
N VAL A 11 7.58 0.28 -9.81
CA VAL A 11 8.18 1.41 -9.09
C VAL A 11 7.16 1.99 -8.11
N MET A 12 7.66 2.28 -6.90
CA MET A 12 6.87 2.86 -5.84
C MET A 12 7.35 4.28 -5.60
N PHE A 13 6.43 5.22 -5.59
CA PHE A 13 6.74 6.64 -5.48
C PHE A 13 5.73 7.32 -4.57
N GLU A 14 6.16 8.40 -3.94
CA GLU A 14 5.29 9.24 -3.12
C GLU A 14 4.66 10.34 -3.96
N ARG A 15 3.35 10.55 -3.75
CA ARG A 15 2.60 11.67 -4.32
C ARG A 15 1.59 12.17 -3.30
N ASP A 16 1.55 13.47 -3.08
CA ASP A 16 0.61 14.11 -2.14
C ASP A 16 0.71 13.53 -0.71
N GLY A 17 1.90 13.09 -0.29
CA GLY A 17 2.12 12.45 1.02
C GLY A 17 1.65 11.00 1.12
N GLU A 18 1.25 10.38 0.01
CA GLU A 18 0.78 8.99 -0.02
C GLU A 18 1.64 8.12 -0.97
N PRO A 19 1.89 6.85 -0.60
CA PRO A 19 2.65 5.93 -1.42
C PRO A 19 1.80 5.29 -2.52
N TYR A 20 2.30 5.34 -3.76
CA TYR A 20 1.70 4.73 -4.93
C TYR A 20 2.64 3.71 -5.56
N VAL A 21 2.08 2.69 -6.22
CA VAL A 21 2.81 1.78 -7.09
C VAL A 21 2.33 1.91 -8.53
N VAL A 22 3.26 1.96 -9.48
CA VAL A 22 2.94 1.94 -10.90
C VAL A 22 2.52 0.53 -11.31
N LEU A 23 1.34 0.40 -11.91
CA LEU A 23 0.85 -0.85 -12.48
C LEU A 23 1.13 -0.92 -13.98
N GLU A 24 0.89 0.17 -14.70
CA GLU A 24 1.07 0.25 -16.16
C GLU A 24 1.75 1.57 -16.53
N TYR A 25 2.54 1.53 -17.61
CA TYR A 25 3.27 2.67 -18.14
C TYR A 25 3.01 2.80 -19.65
N GLN A 26 2.56 3.97 -20.08
CA GLN A 26 2.31 4.26 -21.48
C GLN A 26 2.93 5.62 -21.87
N HIS A 27 3.92 5.59 -22.76
CA HIS A 27 4.48 6.81 -23.34
C HIS A 27 3.65 7.23 -24.56
N VAL A 28 2.94 8.35 -24.44
CA VAL A 28 2.09 8.89 -25.50
C VAL A 28 2.82 10.02 -26.22
N LYS A 29 3.17 9.77 -27.48
CA LYS A 29 3.66 10.82 -28.39
C LYS A 29 2.46 11.64 -28.87
N LYS A 30 2.47 12.95 -28.60
CA LYS A 30 1.44 13.85 -29.14
C LYS A 30 1.83 14.30 -30.55
N GLN A 31 0.85 14.38 -31.46
CA GLN A 31 1.05 14.91 -32.83
C GLN A 31 1.50 16.38 -32.82
N ARG A 32 1.07 17.14 -31.81
CA ARG A 32 1.54 18.49 -31.50
C ARG A 32 1.71 18.64 -29.99
N GLY A 33 2.86 19.12 -29.54
CA GLY A 33 3.20 19.32 -28.13
C GLY A 33 4.20 18.31 -27.56
N LYS A 34 4.57 18.50 -26.28
CA LYS A 34 5.51 17.61 -25.59
C LYS A 34 4.86 16.25 -25.33
N PRO A 35 5.61 15.14 -25.43
CA PRO A 35 5.07 13.83 -25.09
C PRO A 35 4.75 13.74 -23.60
N ILE A 36 3.80 12.88 -23.28
CA ILE A 36 3.34 12.65 -21.91
C ILE A 36 3.47 11.16 -21.58
N VAL A 37 3.49 10.85 -20.29
CA VAL A 37 3.35 9.48 -19.81
C VAL A 37 2.00 9.34 -19.13
N GLN A 38 1.25 8.32 -19.51
CA GLN A 38 0.05 7.89 -18.80
C GLN A 38 0.41 6.66 -17.97
N LEU A 39 0.08 6.73 -16.68
CA LEU A 39 0.32 5.66 -15.72
C LEU A 39 -1.01 5.17 -15.18
N LYS A 40 -1.15 3.87 -15.02
CA LYS A 40 -2.14 3.31 -14.10
C LYS A 40 -1.43 3.08 -12.78
N ILE A 41 -1.86 3.75 -11.72
CA ILE A 41 -1.23 3.68 -10.40
C ILE A 41 -2.21 3.14 -9.36
N LYS A 42 -1.68 2.47 -8.35
CA LYS A 42 -2.44 2.00 -7.19
C LYS A 42 -1.91 2.64 -5.92
N ASN A 43 -2.79 3.26 -5.17
CA ASN A 43 -2.50 3.76 -3.84
C ASN A 43 -2.31 2.59 -2.88
N LEU A 44 -1.20 2.55 -2.15
CA LEU A 44 -0.87 1.43 -1.27
C LEU A 44 -1.59 1.50 0.08
N ILE A 45 -2.08 2.67 0.50
CA ILE A 45 -2.90 2.86 1.70
C ILE A 45 -4.36 2.53 1.39
N SER A 46 -4.95 3.22 0.42
CA SER A 46 -6.39 3.07 0.10
C SER A 46 -6.68 1.87 -0.80
N GLY A 47 -5.69 1.33 -1.52
CA GLY A 47 -5.86 0.24 -2.48
C GLY A 47 -6.54 0.68 -3.80
N LYS A 48 -6.93 1.95 -3.93
CA LYS A 48 -7.61 2.49 -5.11
C LYS A 48 -6.67 2.52 -6.30
N VAL A 49 -7.18 2.12 -7.45
CA VAL A 49 -6.50 2.24 -8.75
C VAL A 49 -7.01 3.49 -9.46
N SER A 50 -6.10 4.27 -10.04
CA SER A 50 -6.42 5.50 -10.78
C SER A 50 -5.43 5.73 -11.91
N ASP A 51 -5.87 6.41 -12.95
CA ASP A 51 -5.00 6.88 -14.03
C ASP A 51 -4.36 8.22 -13.67
N TYR A 52 -3.08 8.38 -14.00
CA TYR A 52 -2.30 9.59 -13.76
C TYR A 52 -1.49 9.96 -14.99
N THR A 53 -1.52 11.24 -15.37
CA THR A 53 -0.72 11.77 -16.48
C THR A 53 0.45 12.53 -15.91
N VAL A 54 1.66 12.15 -16.33
CA VAL A 54 2.93 12.75 -15.92
C VAL A 54 3.50 13.58 -17.06
N HIS A 55 3.86 14.81 -16.74
CA HIS A 55 4.60 15.72 -17.62
C HIS A 55 6.11 15.63 -17.37
N GLN A 56 6.92 16.01 -18.36
CA GLN A 56 8.38 15.85 -18.32
C GLN A 56 9.09 16.66 -17.22
N ASN A 57 8.45 17.71 -16.73
CA ASN A 57 8.96 18.59 -15.69
C ASN A 57 8.59 18.14 -14.27
N GLU A 58 7.83 17.06 -14.12
CA GLU A 58 7.47 16.52 -12.82
C GLU A 58 8.56 15.58 -12.31
N SER A 59 8.83 15.68 -11.01
CA SER A 59 9.77 14.83 -10.28
C SER A 59 9.07 14.23 -9.07
N PHE A 60 9.36 12.98 -8.77
CA PHE A 60 8.72 12.22 -7.69
C PHE A 60 9.77 11.74 -6.70
N GLU A 61 9.35 11.54 -5.45
CA GLU A 61 10.18 10.89 -4.44
C GLU A 61 9.94 9.38 -4.49
N GLU A 62 11.00 8.60 -4.26
CA GLU A 62 10.87 7.14 -4.17
C GLU A 62 10.29 6.80 -2.80
N ALA A 63 9.23 5.99 -2.79
CA ALA A 63 8.60 5.59 -1.54
C ALA A 63 9.38 4.44 -0.91
N GLU A 64 9.95 4.64 0.28
CA GLU A 64 10.65 3.59 1.02
C GLU A 64 9.63 2.60 1.61
N ILE A 65 9.48 1.44 0.97
CA ILE A 65 8.50 0.43 1.37
C ILE A 65 9.18 -0.88 1.67
N LYS A 66 8.96 -1.38 2.88
CA LYS A 66 9.42 -2.69 3.33
C LYS A 66 8.28 -3.70 3.30
N LYS A 67 8.47 -4.80 2.56
CA LYS A 67 7.57 -5.95 2.60
C LYS A 67 8.07 -6.93 3.66
N MET A 68 7.16 -7.48 4.45
CA MET A 68 7.46 -8.53 5.41
C MET A 68 6.41 -9.64 5.33
N SER A 69 6.86 -10.87 5.48
CA SER A 69 5.98 -12.03 5.59
C SER A 69 5.32 -12.05 6.96
N ALA A 70 4.01 -12.33 6.98
CA ALA A 70 3.23 -12.37 8.19
C ALA A 70 2.37 -13.64 8.19
N GLN A 71 2.54 -14.49 9.19
CA GLN A 71 1.70 -15.66 9.42
C GLN A 71 0.66 -15.33 10.47
N PHE A 72 -0.61 -15.50 10.11
CA PHE A 72 -1.72 -15.37 11.05
C PHE A 72 -1.61 -16.45 12.14
N ILE A 73 -1.89 -16.08 13.38
CA ILE A 73 -1.86 -17.00 14.53
C ILE A 73 -3.26 -17.19 15.07
N TYR A 74 -3.91 -16.09 15.47
CA TYR A 74 -5.26 -16.12 16.02
C TYR A 74 -5.89 -14.72 15.95
N LYS A 75 -7.21 -14.69 16.07
CA LYS A 75 -7.96 -13.45 16.32
C LYS A 75 -8.42 -13.43 17.77
N LYS A 76 -8.31 -12.29 18.43
CA LYS A 76 -8.79 -12.06 19.79
C LYS A 76 -9.85 -10.99 19.76
N ARG A 77 -10.97 -11.23 20.45
CA ARG A 77 -11.92 -10.16 20.75
C ARG A 77 -11.24 -9.25 21.76
N GLY A 78 -11.07 -7.97 21.43
CA GLY A 78 -10.52 -6.98 22.35
C GLY A 78 -11.34 -7.01 23.64
N LEU A 79 -10.72 -7.39 24.75
CA LEU A 79 -11.31 -7.24 26.07
C LEU A 79 -11.09 -5.79 26.46
N SER A 80 -12.11 -4.95 26.31
CA SER A 80 -12.06 -3.56 26.80
C SER A 80 -12.06 -3.57 28.33
N ALA A 81 -10.88 -3.75 28.95
CA ALA A 81 -10.71 -3.70 30.40
C ALA A 81 -10.16 -2.35 30.89
N GLN A 82 -9.71 -1.46 30.01
CA GLN A 82 -9.26 -0.12 30.39
C GLN A 82 -9.77 0.96 29.41
N ALA A 83 -10.47 1.94 29.99
CA ALA A 83 -10.70 3.30 29.48
C ALA A 83 -11.34 3.47 28.09
N GLY A 84 -12.68 3.53 28.05
CA GLY A 84 -13.42 4.40 27.12
C GLY A 84 -13.39 4.06 25.62
N LEU A 85 -12.83 2.93 25.20
CA LEU A 85 -12.81 2.47 23.82
C LEU A 85 -13.90 1.41 23.57
N PRO A 86 -14.52 1.36 22.38
CA PRO A 86 -15.66 0.50 22.10
C PRO A 86 -15.29 -0.99 22.17
N ALA A 87 -16.18 -1.78 22.78
CA ALA A 87 -16.00 -3.18 23.15
C ALA A 87 -15.99 -4.17 21.96
N ASP A 88 -16.04 -3.68 20.72
CA ASP A 88 -16.26 -4.48 19.52
C ASP A 88 -15.00 -4.65 18.64
N ARG A 89 -13.86 -4.04 19.00
CA ARG A 89 -12.62 -4.21 18.22
C ARG A 89 -12.11 -5.65 18.24
N GLN A 90 -11.88 -6.21 17.06
CA GLN A 90 -11.16 -7.47 16.87
C GLN A 90 -9.69 -7.20 16.58
N GLU A 91 -8.81 -7.84 17.35
CA GLU A 91 -7.37 -7.83 17.12
C GLU A 91 -6.96 -9.11 16.40
N TYR A 92 -6.20 -8.96 15.31
CA TYR A 92 -5.67 -10.08 14.56
C TYR A 92 -4.17 -10.15 14.79
N TRP A 93 -3.71 -11.28 15.33
CA TRP A 93 -2.32 -11.49 15.70
C TRP A 93 -1.57 -12.24 14.61
N PHE A 94 -0.41 -11.72 14.27
CA PHE A 94 0.51 -12.27 13.27
C PHE A 94 1.88 -12.50 13.89
N LYS A 95 2.65 -13.44 13.34
CA LYS A 95 4.09 -13.61 13.61
C LYS A 95 4.86 -13.53 12.30
N ASN A 96 6.14 -13.20 12.39
CA ASN A 96 7.05 -13.42 11.28
C ASN A 96 7.32 -14.95 11.14
N PRO A 97 7.22 -15.55 9.93
CA PRO A 97 7.61 -16.94 9.70
C PRO A 97 9.07 -17.24 10.07
N ASP A 98 9.97 -16.29 9.84
CA ASP A 98 11.41 -16.46 10.06
C ASP A 98 11.79 -16.28 11.54
N ASP A 99 11.03 -15.49 12.29
CA ASP A 99 11.21 -15.26 13.73
C ASP A 99 9.86 -15.37 14.47
N PRO A 100 9.55 -16.56 15.03
CA PRO A 100 8.30 -16.81 15.77
C PRO A 100 8.11 -15.94 17.02
N SER A 101 9.18 -15.32 17.52
CA SER A 101 9.15 -14.44 18.69
C SER A 101 8.61 -13.05 18.34
N ASN A 102 8.78 -12.63 17.09
CA ASN A 102 8.31 -11.34 16.61
C ASN A 102 6.82 -11.41 16.25
N ARG A 103 5.98 -11.14 17.25
CA ARG A 103 4.52 -11.08 17.11
C ARG A 103 4.03 -9.65 17.08
N PHE A 104 3.09 -9.37 16.20
CA PHE A 104 2.46 -8.05 16.08
C PHE A 104 0.96 -8.20 15.81
N SER A 105 0.19 -7.17 16.19
CA SER A 105 -1.25 -7.12 15.97
C SER A 105 -1.61 -6.10 14.90
N LEU A 106 -2.58 -6.43 14.06
CA LEU A 106 -3.16 -5.50 13.09
C LEU A 106 -4.65 -5.27 13.40
N GLU A 107 -5.08 -4.02 13.18
CA GLU A 107 -6.49 -3.65 13.28
C GLU A 107 -7.31 -4.18 12.10
N GLU A 108 -8.59 -4.46 12.34
CA GLU A 108 -9.52 -4.96 11.32
C GLU A 108 -9.60 -4.04 10.08
N LYS A 109 -9.53 -2.73 10.27
CA LYS A 109 -9.55 -1.74 9.18
C LYS A 109 -8.37 -1.88 8.21
N THR A 110 -7.24 -2.39 8.69
CA THR A 110 -6.01 -2.59 7.90
C THR A 110 -6.08 -3.89 7.11
N ILE A 111 -6.67 -4.93 7.69
CA ILE A 111 -6.81 -6.26 7.07
C ILE A 111 -7.98 -6.29 6.06
N ARG A 112 -9.00 -5.44 6.26
CA ARG A 112 -10.15 -5.27 5.36
C ARG A 112 -10.83 -6.60 5.02
N GLY A 113 -10.90 -6.95 3.72
CA GLY A 113 -11.56 -8.16 3.23
C GLY A 113 -10.77 -9.45 3.49
N THR A 114 -9.46 -9.36 3.73
CA THR A 114 -8.61 -10.54 3.95
C THR A 114 -9.01 -11.31 5.21
N LYS A 115 -9.65 -10.64 6.18
CA LYS A 115 -10.11 -11.22 7.44
C LYS A 115 -11.03 -12.44 7.26
N LEU A 116 -11.77 -12.49 6.14
CA LEU A 116 -12.70 -13.57 5.83
C LEU A 116 -11.99 -14.88 5.47
N TYR A 117 -10.71 -14.80 5.09
CA TYR A 117 -9.92 -15.92 4.58
C TYR A 117 -8.74 -16.28 5.50
N LEU A 118 -8.63 -15.65 6.67
CA LEU A 118 -7.59 -15.97 7.65
C LEU A 118 -7.95 -17.25 8.39
N THR A 119 -7.12 -18.27 8.24
CA THR A 119 -7.21 -19.56 8.94
C THR A 119 -5.96 -19.74 9.82
N PRO A 120 -6.14 -20.18 11.08
CA PRO A 120 -5.03 -20.45 11.99
C PRO A 120 -4.27 -21.74 11.62
#